data_AF-A0AA94KR29-F1
#
_entry.id   AF-A0AA94KR29-F1
#
_cell.length_a   1.000
_cell.length_b   1.000
_cell.length_c   1.000
_cell.angle_alpha   90.00
_cell.angle_beta   90.00
_cell.angle_gamma   90.00
#
_symmetry.space_group_name_H-M   'P 1'
#
loop_
_entity.id
_entity.type
_entity.pdbx_description
1 polymer ?
#
loop_
_entity_poly.entity_id
_entity_poly.type
_entity_poly.pdbx_seq_one_letter_code
_entity_poly.pdbx_strand_id
1 'polypeptide(L)'
;MNAESHCYGLTPGLGPLAEQNASIPPFVKTIAVRLSWACSLEEADVYRQLSAPWHHGVVTEEDKQQLLVHFPFMAPLHAPASVADYTIMLVSLWLNIEEMYHRGTLLPEELMQGLIKKSATLQAQDCRHNQDSAAASAPRS
;
A
#
# COMPACT_ATOMS: atom_id res chain seq x y z
N MET A 1 5.46 32.25 60.45
CA MET A 1 4.80 31.59 59.31
C MET A 1 5.80 31.58 58.16
N ASN A 2 6.53 30.48 58.00
CA ASN A 2 7.45 30.27 56.88
C ASN A 2 6.81 29.20 56.00
N ALA A 3 6.52 29.53 54.74
CA ALA A 3 5.99 28.59 53.79
C ALA A 3 7.14 27.76 53.21
N GLU A 4 7.11 26.46 53.45
CA GLU A 4 7.97 25.48 52.83
C GLU A 4 7.59 25.36 51.36
N SER A 5 8.46 25.83 50.46
CA SER A 5 8.33 25.60 49.03
C SER A 5 8.94 24.24 48.73
N HIS A 6 8.09 23.24 48.51
CA HIS A 6 8.50 21.91 48.08
C HIS A 6 9.14 21.99 46.69
N CYS A 7 10.47 21.92 46.66
CA CYS A 7 11.24 21.54 45.48
C CYS A 7 10.85 20.12 45.08
N TYR A 8 9.90 19.97 44.14
CA TYR A 8 9.78 18.75 43.37
C TYR A 8 10.95 18.70 42.39
N GLY A 9 11.84 17.74 42.63
CA GLY A 9 12.99 17.46 41.79
C GLY A 9 12.55 17.22 40.34
N LEU A 10 13.04 18.09 39.47
CA LEU A 10 13.08 17.88 38.03
C LEU A 10 13.85 16.59 37.76
N THR A 11 13.15 15.52 37.42
CA THR A 11 13.76 14.34 36.81
C THR A 11 14.46 14.77 35.52
N PRO A 12 15.75 14.44 35.34
CA PRO A 12 16.48 14.81 34.15
C PRO A 12 16.07 13.95 32.96
N GLY A 13 15.63 14.62 31.89
CA GLY A 13 15.74 14.23 30.49
C GLY A 13 15.62 12.75 30.16
N LEU A 14 14.38 12.25 30.05
CA LEU A 14 14.10 11.24 29.04
C LEU A 14 14.24 11.93 27.68
N GLY A 15 15.27 11.52 26.93
CA GLY A 15 15.64 12.15 25.65
C GLY A 15 14.55 12.13 24.58
N PRO A 16 14.77 12.83 23.45
CA PRO A 16 13.81 12.96 22.34
C PRO A 16 13.70 11.69 21.49
N LEU A 17 13.50 10.53 22.14
CA LEU A 17 13.20 9.25 21.50
C LEU A 17 11.72 8.87 21.61
N ALA A 18 10.89 9.74 22.21
CA ALA A 18 9.45 9.56 22.32
C ALA A 18 8.65 10.12 21.11
N GLU A 19 9.32 10.78 20.15
CA GLU A 19 8.68 11.47 19.04
C GLU A 19 9.13 10.94 17.67
N GLN A 20 8.75 9.70 17.33
CA GLN A 20 8.50 9.32 15.93
C GLN A 20 7.84 7.94 15.80
N ASN A 21 6.97 7.56 16.74
CA ASN A 21 5.94 6.57 16.41
C ASN A 21 4.87 7.31 15.63
N ALA A 22 5.12 7.57 14.35
CA ALA A 22 4.08 8.06 13.47
C ALA A 22 2.92 7.08 13.55
N SER A 23 1.81 7.51 14.14
CA SER A 23 0.63 6.67 14.32
C SER A 23 -0.03 6.49 12.97
N ILE A 24 0.43 5.49 12.21
CA ILE A 24 -0.17 5.10 10.94
C ILE A 24 -1.62 4.71 11.23
N PRO A 25 -2.60 5.33 10.56
CA PRO A 25 -3.99 5.00 10.79
C PRO A 25 -4.29 3.53 10.48
N PRO A 26 -5.09 2.84 11.30
CA PRO A 26 -5.33 1.40 11.15
C PRO A 26 -5.98 1.03 9.82
N PHE A 27 -6.74 1.95 9.21
CA PHE A 27 -7.39 1.73 7.92
C PHE A 27 -6.38 1.57 6.76
N VAL A 28 -5.15 2.07 6.90
CA VAL A 28 -4.10 1.94 5.87
C VAL A 28 -3.80 0.47 5.60
N LYS A 29 -3.77 -0.36 6.66
CA LYS A 29 -3.61 -1.81 6.52
C LYS A 29 -4.79 -2.45 5.78
N THR A 30 -6.01 -2.01 6.07
CA THR A 30 -7.21 -2.50 5.36
C THR A 30 -7.14 -2.19 3.87
N ILE A 31 -6.76 -0.96 3.50
CA ILE A 31 -6.55 -0.57 2.10
C ILE A 31 -5.45 -1.41 1.47
N ALA A 32 -4.33 -1.61 2.16
CA ALA A 32 -3.20 -2.40 1.67
C ALA A 32 -3.61 -3.85 1.33
N VAL A 33 -4.39 -4.50 2.19
CA VAL A 33 -4.96 -5.83 1.92
C VAL A 33 -5.82 -5.79 0.66
N ARG A 34 -6.72 -4.82 0.51
CA ARG A 34 -7.60 -4.78 -0.68
C ARG A 34 -6.79 -4.57 -1.96
N LEU A 35 -5.83 -3.66 -1.93
CA LEU A 35 -5.00 -3.35 -3.09
C LEU A 35 -4.00 -4.47 -3.43
N SER A 36 -3.48 -5.20 -2.44
CA SER A 36 -2.59 -6.34 -2.66
C SER A 36 -3.30 -7.46 -3.43
N TRP A 37 -4.54 -7.76 -3.06
CA TRP A 37 -5.41 -8.68 -3.79
C TRP A 37 -5.76 -8.17 -5.18
N ALA A 38 -6.16 -6.89 -5.31
CA ALA A 38 -6.50 -6.26 -6.58
C ALA A 38 -5.37 -6.32 -7.60
N CYS A 39 -4.15 -6.05 -7.16
CA CYS A 39 -2.99 -5.85 -8.03
C CYS A 39 -2.03 -7.05 -8.04
N SER A 40 -2.34 -8.12 -7.32
CA SER A 40 -1.46 -9.29 -7.15
C SER A 40 -0.06 -8.93 -6.63
N LEU A 41 0.00 -8.02 -5.65
CA LEU A 41 1.23 -7.57 -4.99
C LEU A 41 1.34 -8.17 -3.58
N GLU A 42 2.54 -8.13 -2.98
CA GLU A 42 2.71 -8.52 -1.59
C GLU A 42 2.08 -7.48 -0.65
N GLU A 43 1.25 -7.92 0.30
CA GLU A 43 0.58 -7.02 1.26
C GLU A 43 1.58 -6.14 2.03
N ALA A 44 2.70 -6.71 2.46
CA ALA A 44 3.73 -5.99 3.22
C ALA A 44 4.34 -4.85 2.40
N ASP A 45 4.55 -5.06 1.10
CA ASP A 45 5.08 -4.04 0.20
C ASP A 45 4.08 -2.92 -0.05
N VAL A 46 2.82 -3.27 -0.30
CA VAL A 46 1.75 -2.28 -0.48
C VAL A 46 1.58 -1.46 0.79
N TYR A 47 1.55 -2.11 1.96
CA TYR A 47 1.43 -1.43 3.24
C TYR A 47 2.60 -0.47 3.47
N ARG A 48 3.84 -0.93 3.23
CA ARG A 48 5.05 -0.11 3.35
C ARG A 48 5.02 1.13 2.46
N GLN A 49 4.59 1.00 1.21
CA GLN A 49 4.46 2.14 0.29
C GLN A 49 3.39 3.12 0.75
N LEU A 50 2.21 2.62 1.14
CA LEU A 50 1.12 3.47 1.62
C LEU A 50 1.46 4.17 2.95
N SER A 51 2.25 3.54 3.82
CA SER A 51 2.58 4.10 5.13
C SER A 51 3.77 5.07 5.10
N ALA A 52 4.56 5.10 4.03
CA ALA A 52 5.77 5.92 3.91
C ALA A 52 5.56 7.38 4.33
N PRO A 53 4.51 8.09 3.85
CA PRO A 53 4.27 9.49 4.20
C PRO A 53 4.15 9.79 5.69
N TRP A 54 3.69 8.83 6.51
CA TRP A 54 3.62 9.01 7.96
C TRP A 54 4.99 9.00 8.62
N HIS A 55 5.96 8.26 8.09
CA HIS A 55 7.31 8.19 8.67
C HIS A 55 8.08 9.50 8.54
N HIS A 56 7.89 10.24 7.43
CA HIS A 56 8.57 11.52 7.19
C HIS A 56 7.64 12.75 7.19
N GLY A 57 6.35 12.57 7.50
CA GLY A 57 5.40 13.65 7.79
C GLY A 57 4.84 14.42 6.60
N VAL A 58 5.10 13.98 5.36
CA VAL A 58 4.68 14.63 4.11
C VAL A 58 4.60 13.59 3.00
N VAL A 59 3.78 13.78 1.97
CA VAL A 59 3.89 12.99 0.73
C VAL A 59 4.97 13.63 -0.14
N THR A 60 5.99 12.86 -0.50
CA THR A 60 7.05 13.29 -1.42
C THR A 60 6.71 12.94 -2.87
N GLU A 61 7.45 13.54 -3.82
CA GLU A 61 7.33 13.16 -5.22
C GLU A 61 7.76 11.70 -5.44
N GLU A 62 8.74 11.20 -4.68
CA GLU A 62 9.16 9.80 -4.75
C GLU A 62 8.04 8.85 -4.32
N ASP A 63 7.36 9.12 -3.20
CA ASP A 63 6.21 8.31 -2.76
C ASP A 63 5.13 8.25 -3.82
N LYS A 64 4.82 9.42 -4.40
CA LYS A 64 3.84 9.51 -5.49
C LYS A 64 4.26 8.65 -6.66
N GLN A 65 5.49 8.79 -7.16
CA GLN A 65 5.96 8.01 -8.30
C GLN A 65 5.91 6.50 -8.01
N GLN A 66 6.36 6.07 -6.82
CA GLN A 66 6.32 4.65 -6.42
C GLN A 66 4.88 4.12 -6.36
N LEU A 67 3.95 4.89 -5.79
CA LEU A 67 2.53 4.53 -5.75
C LEU A 67 1.94 4.43 -7.16
N LEU A 68 2.26 5.37 -8.06
CA LEU A 68 1.69 5.39 -9.41
C LEU A 68 2.16 4.25 -10.32
N VAL A 69 3.30 3.61 -10.02
CA VAL A 69 3.74 2.39 -10.75
C VAL A 69 2.70 1.28 -10.62
N HIS A 70 2.09 1.15 -9.45
CA HIS A 70 1.15 0.07 -9.12
C HIS A 70 -0.31 0.53 -9.07
N PHE A 71 -0.53 1.81 -8.78
CA PHE A 71 -1.84 2.40 -8.53
C PHE A 71 -2.08 3.65 -9.39
N PRO A 72 -2.20 3.51 -10.73
CA PRO A 72 -2.35 4.67 -11.63
C PRO A 72 -3.56 5.56 -11.30
N PHE A 73 -4.61 4.99 -10.69
CA PHE A 73 -5.79 5.73 -10.23
C PHE A 73 -5.50 6.75 -9.12
N MET A 74 -4.32 6.69 -8.49
CA MET A 74 -3.85 7.70 -7.54
C MET A 74 -3.22 8.91 -8.23
N ALA A 75 -3.29 9.03 -9.56
CA ALA A 75 -2.77 10.19 -10.31
C ALA A 75 -3.18 11.57 -9.76
N PRO A 76 -4.39 11.76 -9.19
CA PRO A 76 -4.78 13.01 -8.56
C PRO A 76 -4.01 13.36 -7.27
N LEU A 77 -3.22 12.43 -6.71
CA LEU A 77 -2.36 12.70 -5.56
C LEU A 77 -1.40 13.84 -5.89
N HIS A 78 -1.48 14.93 -5.13
CA HIS A 78 -0.51 16.01 -5.20
C HIS A 78 0.74 15.65 -4.40
N ALA A 79 1.89 16.12 -4.88
CA ALA A 79 3.14 16.10 -4.15
C ALA A 79 3.85 17.46 -4.39
N PRO A 80 4.38 18.11 -3.35
CA PRO A 80 4.24 17.74 -1.94
C PRO A 80 2.79 17.90 -1.45
N ALA A 81 2.36 17.03 -0.53
CA ALA A 81 1.07 17.15 0.15
C ALA A 81 1.19 16.81 1.64
N SER A 82 0.33 17.39 2.47
CA SER A 82 0.33 17.08 3.90
C SER A 82 -0.17 15.64 4.14
N VAL A 83 0.26 15.03 5.24
CA VAL A 83 -0.27 13.72 5.66
C VAL A 83 -1.77 13.78 5.92
N ALA A 84 -2.31 14.93 6.34
CA ALA A 84 -3.75 15.11 6.52
C ALA A 84 -4.51 15.00 5.19
N ASP A 85 -4.05 15.71 4.15
CA ASP A 85 -4.66 15.64 2.82
C ASP A 85 -4.55 14.23 2.21
N TYR A 86 -3.39 13.59 2.40
CA TYR A 86 -3.16 12.20 2.00
C TYR A 86 -4.11 11.23 2.71
N THR A 87 -4.32 11.43 4.01
CA THR A 87 -5.27 10.65 4.82
C THR A 87 -6.68 10.78 4.26
N ILE A 88 -7.13 12.00 3.96
CA ILE A 88 -8.47 12.27 3.40
C ILE A 88 -8.63 11.57 2.04
N MET A 89 -7.62 11.65 1.18
CA MET A 89 -7.63 10.95 -0.11
C MET A 89 -7.70 9.43 0.07
N LEU A 90 -6.92 8.83 0.97
CA LEU A 90 -6.96 7.39 1.21
C LEU A 90 -8.28 6.92 1.80
N VAL A 91 -8.90 7.70 2.70
CA VAL A 91 -10.25 7.41 3.20
C VAL A 91 -11.26 7.45 2.06
N SER A 92 -11.15 8.43 1.16
CA SER A 92 -12.02 8.55 -0.01
C SER A 92 -11.85 7.35 -0.95
N LEU A 93 -10.61 6.92 -1.19
CA LEU A 93 -10.30 5.70 -1.94
C LEU A 93 -10.95 4.47 -1.30
N TRP A 94 -10.80 4.30 0.01
CA TRP A 94 -11.38 3.17 0.72
C TRP A 94 -12.91 3.15 0.59
N LEU A 95 -13.59 4.28 0.80
CA LEU A 95 -15.04 4.38 0.64
C LEU A 95 -15.49 4.05 -0.78
N ASN A 96 -14.76 4.50 -1.80
CA ASN A 96 -15.05 4.15 -3.19
C ASN A 96 -14.89 2.65 -3.44
N ILE A 97 -13.82 2.02 -2.93
CA ILE A 97 -13.60 0.57 -3.03
C ILE A 97 -14.75 -0.19 -2.35
N GLU A 98 -15.12 0.20 -1.13
CA GLU A 98 -16.23 -0.42 -0.41
C GLU A 98 -17.56 -0.25 -1.16
N GLU A 99 -17.85 0.94 -1.68
CA GLU A 99 -19.05 1.18 -2.48
C GLU A 99 -19.12 0.26 -3.71
N MET A 100 -18.00 0.11 -4.44
CA MET A 100 -17.93 -0.79 -5.60
C MET A 100 -18.21 -2.24 -5.21
N TYR A 101 -17.64 -2.72 -4.10
CA TYR A 101 -17.92 -4.06 -3.58
C TYR A 101 -19.39 -4.24 -3.17
N HIS A 102 -20.00 -3.25 -2.51
CA HIS A 102 -21.43 -3.29 -2.16
C HIS A 102 -22.33 -3.36 -3.40
N ARG A 103 -21.90 -2.76 -4.52
CA ARG A 103 -22.58 -2.83 -5.83
C ARG A 103 -22.25 -4.10 -6.61
N GLY A 104 -21.45 -5.02 -6.06
CA GLY A 104 -21.05 -6.27 -6.71
C GLY A 104 -19.99 -6.11 -7.81
N THR A 105 -19.33 -4.95 -7.90
CA THR A 105 -18.27 -4.69 -8.87
C THR A 105 -16.92 -4.89 -8.21
N LEU A 106 -16.11 -5.79 -8.76
CA LEU A 106 -14.94 -6.32 -8.06
C LEU A 106 -13.74 -5.35 -8.00
N LEU A 107 -13.61 -4.37 -8.91
CA LEU A 107 -12.68 -3.22 -8.92
C LEU A 107 -12.81 -2.44 -10.26
N PRO A 108 -12.28 -1.21 -10.38
CA PRO A 108 -12.14 -0.48 -11.65
C PRO A 108 -11.44 -1.32 -12.74
N GLU A 109 -11.85 -1.17 -13.99
CA GLU A 109 -11.37 -1.97 -15.12
C GLU A 109 -9.86 -1.82 -15.35
N GLU A 110 -9.30 -0.66 -15.01
CA GLU A 110 -7.86 -0.37 -15.03
C GLU A 110 -7.06 -1.26 -14.06
N LEU A 111 -7.67 -1.68 -12.94
CA LEU A 111 -7.06 -2.63 -11.99
C LEU A 111 -7.23 -4.08 -12.44
N MET A 112 -8.35 -4.40 -13.11
CA MET A 112 -8.56 -5.72 -13.70
C MET A 112 -7.57 -6.05 -14.83
N GLN A 113 -7.10 -5.06 -15.60
CA GLN A 113 -6.12 -5.30 -16.66
C GLN A 113 -4.78 -5.87 -16.13
N GLY A 114 -4.41 -5.55 -14.89
CA GLY A 114 -3.24 -6.15 -14.23
C GLY A 114 -3.42 -7.65 -13.96
N LEU A 115 -4.61 -8.06 -13.52
CA LEU A 115 -4.97 -9.47 -13.27
C LEU A 115 -5.02 -10.30 -14.56
N ILE A 116 -5.59 -9.75 -15.63
CA ILE A 116 -5.73 -10.44 -16.93
C ILE A 116 -4.37 -10.73 -17.58
N LYS A 117 -3.40 -9.81 -17.47
CA LYS A 117 -2.05 -10.03 -18.01
C LYS A 117 -1.33 -11.21 -17.34
N LYS A 118 -1.50 -11.42 -16.03
CA LYS A 118 -0.83 -12.49 -15.28
C LYS A 118 -1.40 -13.87 -15.60
N SER A 119 -2.72 -14.00 -15.72
CA SER A 119 -3.38 -15.25 -16.12
C SER A 119 -3.04 -15.65 -17.56
N ALA A 120 -2.92 -14.70 -18.48
CA ALA A 120 -2.44 -14.98 -19.84
C ALA A 120 -0.97 -15.46 -19.87
N THR A 121 -0.11 -14.93 -18.99
CA THR A 121 1.31 -15.31 -18.94
C THR A 121 1.51 -16.69 -18.31
N LEU A 122 0.71 -17.05 -17.29
CA LEU A 122 0.70 -18.39 -16.68
C LEU A 122 0.20 -19.45 -17.67
N GLN A 123 -0.90 -19.18 -18.40
CA GLN A 123 -1.36 -20.10 -19.46
C GLN A 123 -0.33 -20.28 -20.58
N ALA A 124 0.40 -19.23 -20.95
CA ALA A 124 1.46 -19.34 -21.97
C ALA A 124 2.65 -20.20 -21.49
N GLN A 125 2.99 -20.15 -20.19
CA GLN A 125 4.02 -21.02 -19.60
C GLN A 125 3.56 -22.49 -19.54
N ASP A 126 2.31 -22.75 -19.17
CA ASP A 126 1.76 -24.11 -19.13
C ASP A 126 1.66 -24.76 -20.53
N CYS A 127 1.29 -23.98 -21.55
CA CYS A 127 1.29 -24.44 -22.93
C CYS A 127 2.70 -24.78 -23.45
N ARG A 128 3.71 -24.02 -23.04
CA ARG A 128 5.10 -24.25 -23.43
C ARG A 128 5.69 -25.48 -22.74
N HIS A 129 5.39 -25.67 -21.45
CA HIS A 129 5.82 -26.85 -20.69
C HIS A 129 5.24 -28.17 -21.25
N ASN A 130 4.00 -28.14 -21.75
CA ASN A 130 3.36 -29.30 -22.38
C ASN A 130 3.93 -29.63 -23.77
N GLN A 131 4.36 -28.63 -24.55
CA GLN A 131 5.00 -28.88 -25.85
C GLN A 131 6.39 -29.47 -25.71
N ASP A 132 7.19 -28.97 -24.76
CA ASP A 132 8.53 -29.49 -24.50
C ASP A 132 8.49 -30.94 -23.94
N SER A 133 7.49 -31.24 -23.10
CA SER A 133 7.28 -32.60 -22.58
C SER A 133 6.77 -33.58 -23.65
N ALA A 134 5.91 -33.14 -24.56
CA ALA A 134 5.45 -33.96 -25.68
C ALA A 134 6.57 -34.23 -26.70
N ALA A 135 7.41 -33.24 -27.01
CA ALA A 135 8.54 -33.38 -27.93
C ALA A 135 9.66 -34.30 -27.38
N ALA A 136 9.85 -34.36 -26.06
CA ALA A 136 10.82 -35.26 -25.41
C ALA A 136 10.37 -36.74 -25.38
N SER A 137 9.07 -37.01 -25.58
CA SER A 137 8.49 -38.36 -25.52
C SER A 137 8.25 -39.02 -26.89
N ALA A 138 8.53 -38.31 -27.99
CA ALA A 138 8.38 -38.86 -29.34
C ALA A 138 9.51 -39.86 -29.67
N PRO A 139 9.20 -41.14 -29.95
CA PRO A 139 10.24 -42.10 -30.36
C PRO A 139 10.77 -41.69 -31.73
N ARG A 140 12.08 -41.46 -31.81
CA ARG A 140 12.79 -41.27 -33.08
C ARG A 140 12.68 -42.57 -33.88
N SER A 141 11.94 -42.51 -34.98
CA SER A 141 11.89 -43.57 -36.01
C SER A 141 13.10 -43.46 -36.93
#